data_AF-A0A965VDV7-F1
#
_entry.id   AF-A0A965VDV7-F1
#
_cell.length_a   1.000
_cell.length_b   1.000
_cell.length_c   1.000
_cell.angle_alpha   90.00
_cell.angle_beta   90.00
_cell.angle_gamma   90.00
#
_symmetry.space_group_name_H-M   'P 1'
#
loop_
_entity.id
_entity.type
_entity.pdbx_description
1 polymer ?
#
loop_
_entity_poly.entity_id
_entity_poly.type
_entity_poly.pdbx_seq_one_letter_code
_entity_poly.pdbx_strand_id
1 'polypeptide(L)'
;MIGLTASSRAGAAGTLRLLPPEEESRLFLRLRATVTWETVRAMFSQARLRLGLVVLLSVMFWASLFGMFLEAFSFLDALHADVTSLLFNAFFSSLMVMLVFSAGILLYGGMYCSTEARLLLTLPIRAEAIYAHKFGEAMWFACWGFVLLGSPMLVAYGVVREAAWPYFLLLLPFMVSFAMIPAALGGI
;
A
#
# COMPACT_ATOMS: atom_id res chain seq x y z
N MET A 1 82.52 9.58 13.18
CA MET A 1 81.96 10.71 12.39
C MET A 1 80.60 10.29 11.84
N ILE A 2 79.52 10.88 12.38
CA ILE A 2 78.49 11.67 11.65
C ILE A 2 77.49 10.77 10.91
N GLY A 3 76.17 10.78 11.16
CA GLY A 3 75.35 11.64 12.00
C GLY A 3 73.89 11.16 11.99
N LEU A 4 73.16 11.50 13.05
CA LEU A 4 71.71 11.41 13.17
C LEU A 4 71.02 12.15 12.02
N THR A 5 70.03 11.53 11.37
CA THR A 5 68.81 12.23 10.93
C THR A 5 67.60 11.33 11.13
N ALA A 6 66.99 11.46 12.30
CA ALA A 6 65.55 11.34 12.41
C ALA A 6 64.95 12.37 11.47
N SER A 7 64.33 11.92 10.37
CA SER A 7 63.57 12.79 9.48
C SER A 7 62.29 12.08 9.06
N SER A 8 61.18 12.70 9.46
CA SER A 8 59.84 12.54 8.89
C SER A 8 59.05 11.26 9.21
N ARG A 9 58.60 11.15 10.47
CA ARG A 9 57.26 10.63 10.81
C ARG A 9 56.19 11.73 10.64
N ALA A 10 56.29 12.55 9.60
CA ALA A 10 55.41 13.70 9.38
C ALA A 10 55.03 13.80 7.90
N GLY A 11 53.99 13.07 7.50
CA GLY A 11 53.48 13.16 6.12
C GLY A 11 52.29 12.27 5.78
N ALA A 12 52.12 11.13 6.46
CA ALA A 12 50.97 10.23 6.22
C ALA A 12 49.73 10.56 7.09
N ALA A 13 49.69 11.76 7.70
CA ALA A 13 48.53 12.29 8.41
C ALA A 13 47.69 13.24 7.51
N GLY A 14 47.84 13.13 6.18
CA GLY A 14 47.28 14.06 5.20
C GLY A 14 46.25 13.48 4.22
N THR A 15 45.85 12.21 4.35
CA THR A 15 45.00 11.54 3.34
C THR A 15 43.86 10.68 3.88
N LEU A 16 43.49 10.84 5.16
CA LEU A 16 42.13 10.52 5.61
C LEU A 16 41.27 11.79 5.50
N ARG A 17 41.14 12.30 4.28
CA ARG A 17 40.14 13.33 3.99
C ARG A 17 38.80 12.61 4.00
N LEU A 18 38.18 12.53 5.19
CA LEU A 18 36.77 12.17 5.33
C LEU A 18 36.01 12.99 4.29
N LEU A 19 35.29 12.32 3.39
CA LEU A 19 34.49 13.02 2.40
C LEU A 19 33.54 13.97 3.14
N PRO A 20 33.30 15.18 2.62
CA PRO A 20 32.38 16.10 3.24
C PRO A 20 31.02 15.41 3.41
N PRO A 21 30.37 15.49 4.59
CA PRO A 21 29.17 14.73 4.95
C PRO A 21 27.99 14.90 3.98
N GLU A 22 28.00 16.01 3.22
CA GLU A 22 27.02 16.29 2.18
C GLU A 22 27.16 15.40 0.94
N GLU A 23 28.36 14.95 0.61
CA GLU A 23 28.61 14.07 -0.53
C GLU A 23 28.30 12.60 -0.19
N GLU A 24 28.58 12.17 1.05
CA GLU A 24 28.21 10.83 1.53
C GLU A 24 26.69 10.63 1.55
N SER A 25 25.93 11.63 2.01
CA SER A 25 24.46 11.55 2.05
C SER A 25 23.84 11.40 0.65
N ARG A 26 24.40 12.09 -0.35
CA ARG A 26 23.96 12.00 -1.76
C ARG A 26 24.35 10.68 -2.41
N LEU A 27 25.53 10.14 -2.08
CA LEU A 27 25.97 8.84 -2.58
C LEU A 27 25.12 7.70 -2.01
N PHE A 28 24.77 7.77 -0.72
CA PHE A 28 23.87 6.82 -0.06
C PHE A 28 22.45 6.87 -0.63
N LEU A 29 21.93 8.06 -0.93
CA LEU A 29 20.63 8.23 -1.60
C LEU A 29 20.61 7.60 -2.99
N ARG A 30 21.69 7.77 -3.77
CA ARG A 30 21.81 7.15 -5.10
C ARG A 30 21.95 5.64 -5.02
N LEU A 31 22.76 5.12 -4.09
CA LEU A 31 22.89 3.68 -3.86
C LEU A 31 21.57 3.03 -3.42
N ARG A 32 20.82 3.68 -2.51
CA ARG A 32 19.49 3.18 -2.10
C ARG A 32 18.48 3.25 -3.23
N ALA A 33 18.46 4.31 -4.04
CA ALA A 33 17.59 4.39 -5.21
C ALA A 33 17.87 3.25 -6.20
N THR A 34 19.14 2.94 -6.45
CA THR A 34 19.52 1.83 -7.35
C THR A 34 19.16 0.47 -6.76
N VAL A 35 19.41 0.22 -5.47
CA VAL A 35 19.06 -1.08 -4.83
C VAL A 35 17.54 -1.29 -4.78
N THR A 36 16.78 -0.23 -4.52
CA THR A 36 15.30 -0.27 -4.55
C THR A 36 14.82 -0.55 -5.98
N TRP A 37 15.45 0.07 -6.98
CA TRP A 37 15.14 -0.15 -8.40
C TRP A 37 15.44 -1.59 -8.84
N GLU A 38 16.55 -2.15 -8.42
CA GLU A 38 16.92 -3.54 -8.71
C GLU A 38 15.99 -4.55 -8.02
N THR A 39 15.49 -4.24 -6.81
CA THR A 39 14.55 -5.10 -6.08
C THR A 39 13.16 -5.07 -6.72
N VAL A 40 12.69 -3.89 -7.12
CA VAL A 40 11.44 -3.71 -7.90
C VAL A 40 11.55 -4.42 -9.25
N ARG A 41 12.69 -4.31 -9.93
CA ARG A 41 12.95 -4.97 -11.22
C ARG A 41 13.04 -6.50 -11.08
N ALA A 42 13.63 -7.01 -10.00
CA ALA A 42 13.66 -8.44 -9.68
C ALA A 42 12.27 -9.02 -9.38
N MET A 43 11.40 -8.27 -8.69
CA MET A 43 10.01 -8.67 -8.47
C MET A 43 9.18 -8.69 -9.77
N PHE A 44 9.42 -7.74 -10.67
CA PHE A 44 8.72 -7.67 -11.97
C PHE A 44 9.04 -8.85 -12.91
N SER A 45 10.25 -9.42 -12.83
CA SER A 45 10.64 -10.54 -13.71
C SER A 45 10.10 -11.89 -13.25
N GLN A 46 9.90 -12.12 -11.95
CA GLN A 46 9.44 -13.41 -11.39
C GLN A 46 7.92 -13.53 -11.29
N ALA A 47 7.17 -12.42 -11.37
CA ALA A 47 5.77 -12.40 -10.96
C ALA A 47 4.72 -12.65 -12.05
N ARG A 48 5.04 -12.80 -13.34
CA ARG A 48 4.02 -12.84 -14.42
C ARG A 48 2.94 -13.92 -14.21
N LEU A 49 3.34 -15.13 -13.80
CA LEU A 49 2.39 -16.23 -13.51
C LEU A 49 1.57 -15.96 -12.24
N ARG A 50 2.21 -15.42 -11.20
CA ARG A 50 1.58 -15.08 -9.92
C ARG A 50 0.57 -13.94 -10.07
N LEU A 51 0.93 -12.90 -10.83
CA LEU A 51 0.06 -11.77 -11.16
C LEU A 51 -1.14 -12.24 -11.97
N GLY A 52 -0.91 -13.07 -13.00
CA GLY A 52 -1.99 -13.66 -13.80
C GLY A 52 -2.95 -14.48 -12.93
N LEU A 53 -2.42 -15.31 -12.03
CA LEU A 53 -3.23 -16.11 -11.10
C LEU A 53 -4.04 -15.23 -10.14
N VAL A 54 -3.42 -14.21 -9.52
CA VAL A 54 -4.12 -13.28 -8.61
C VAL A 54 -5.24 -12.53 -9.33
N VAL A 55 -4.98 -12.04 -10.55
CA VAL A 55 -6.00 -11.36 -11.36
C VAL A 55 -7.13 -12.31 -11.74
N LEU A 56 -6.80 -13.52 -12.19
CA LEU A 56 -7.81 -14.54 -12.54
C LEU A 56 -8.69 -14.89 -11.34
N LEU A 57 -8.09 -15.21 -10.18
CA LEU A 57 -8.84 -15.52 -8.96
C LEU A 57 -9.68 -14.32 -8.50
N SER A 58 -9.15 -13.11 -8.60
CA SER A 58 -9.88 -11.88 -8.26
C SER A 58 -11.12 -11.72 -9.14
N VAL A 59 -10.99 -11.90 -10.46
CA VAL A 59 -12.12 -11.81 -11.39
C VAL A 59 -13.14 -12.91 -11.14
N MET A 60 -12.70 -14.16 -10.91
CA MET A 60 -13.61 -15.26 -10.59
C MET A 60 -14.35 -15.01 -9.27
N PHE A 61 -13.66 -14.53 -8.24
CA PHE A 61 -14.25 -14.18 -6.96
C PHE A 61 -15.24 -13.02 -7.10
N TRP A 62 -14.88 -11.98 -7.86
CA TRP A 62 -15.75 -10.86 -8.15
C TRP A 62 -17.04 -11.31 -8.85
N ALA A 63 -16.93 -12.16 -9.88
CA ALA A 63 -18.08 -12.69 -10.62
C ALA A 63 -18.97 -13.56 -9.72
N SER A 64 -18.38 -14.39 -8.86
CA SER A 64 -19.12 -15.22 -7.90
C SER A 64 -19.87 -14.34 -6.89
N LEU A 65 -19.21 -13.34 -6.31
CA LEU A 65 -19.85 -12.39 -5.39
C LEU A 65 -20.99 -11.64 -6.07
N PHE A 66 -20.77 -11.17 -7.29
CA PHE A 66 -21.78 -10.48 -8.07
C PHE A 66 -23.04 -11.34 -8.27
N GLY A 67 -22.87 -12.61 -8.65
CA GLY A 67 -23.98 -13.56 -8.77
C GLY A 67 -24.73 -13.77 -7.45
N MET A 68 -24.00 -13.98 -6.35
CA MET A 68 -24.61 -14.16 -5.01
C MET A 68 -25.36 -12.91 -4.55
N PHE A 69 -24.81 -11.71 -4.77
CA PHE A 69 -25.48 -10.46 -4.39
C PHE A 69 -26.71 -10.19 -5.24
N LEU A 70 -26.67 -10.46 -6.55
CA LEU A 70 -27.84 -10.34 -7.42
C LEU A 70 -29.00 -11.21 -6.92
N GLU A 71 -28.72 -12.48 -6.62
CA GLU A 71 -29.73 -13.40 -6.10
C GLU A 71 -30.26 -12.92 -4.75
N ALA A 72 -29.37 -12.52 -3.83
CA ALA A 72 -29.74 -12.02 -2.51
C ALA A 72 -30.65 -10.77 -2.59
N PHE A 73 -30.32 -9.80 -3.44
CA PHE A 73 -31.13 -8.59 -3.61
C PHE A 73 -32.47 -8.89 -4.29
N SER A 74 -32.51 -9.77 -5.29
CA SER A 74 -33.76 -10.17 -5.95
C SER A 74 -34.72 -10.87 -4.98
N PHE A 75 -34.19 -11.68 -4.06
CA PHE A 75 -34.95 -12.31 -2.99
C PHE A 75 -35.46 -11.27 -1.98
N LEU A 76 -34.63 -10.28 -1.63
CA LEU A 76 -34.99 -9.20 -0.71
C LEU A 76 -36.11 -8.32 -1.25
N ASP A 77 -36.06 -7.96 -2.54
CA ASP A 77 -37.13 -7.20 -3.20
C ASP A 77 -38.45 -7.99 -3.23
N ALA A 78 -38.40 -9.32 -3.43
CA ALA A 78 -39.60 -10.16 -3.38
C ALA A 78 -40.28 -10.13 -1.99
N LEU A 79 -39.50 -9.99 -0.91
CA LEU A 79 -40.03 -9.89 0.46
C LEU A 79 -40.49 -8.48 0.85
N HIS A 80 -40.41 -7.48 -0.04
CA HIS A 80 -40.75 -6.08 0.23
C HIS A 80 -40.08 -5.51 1.50
N ALA A 81 -38.92 -6.07 1.87
CA ALA A 81 -38.24 -5.70 3.09
C ALA A 81 -37.30 -4.52 2.79
N ASP A 82 -37.59 -3.35 3.34
CA ASP A 82 -36.76 -2.13 3.16
C ASP A 82 -35.48 -2.16 4.03
N VAL A 83 -34.80 -3.31 4.03
CA VAL A 83 -33.56 -3.55 4.81
C VAL A 83 -32.32 -3.16 4.02
N THR A 84 -32.48 -2.86 2.72
CA THR A 84 -31.37 -2.57 1.82
C THR A 84 -30.52 -1.40 2.32
N SER A 85 -31.15 -0.33 2.80
CA SER A 85 -30.46 0.82 3.41
C SER A 85 -29.62 0.43 4.64
N LEU A 86 -30.18 -0.43 5.51
CA LEU A 86 -29.50 -0.95 6.69
C LEU A 86 -28.32 -1.86 6.31
N LEU A 87 -28.50 -2.73 5.31
CA LEU A 87 -27.44 -3.61 4.80
C LEU A 87 -26.28 -2.79 4.23
N PHE A 88 -26.55 -1.80 3.40
CA PHE A 88 -25.53 -0.89 2.88
C PHE A 88 -24.81 -0.16 4.01
N ASN A 89 -25.55 0.43 4.96
CA ASN A 89 -24.93 1.16 6.07
C ASN A 89 -24.07 0.25 6.96
N ALA A 90 -24.57 -0.92 7.32
CA ALA A 90 -23.82 -1.90 8.12
C ALA A 90 -22.59 -2.43 7.37
N PHE A 91 -22.73 -2.73 6.07
CA PHE A 91 -21.64 -3.20 5.22
C PHE A 91 -20.54 -2.15 5.08
N PHE A 92 -20.88 -0.91 4.70
CA PHE A 92 -19.91 0.17 4.60
C PHE A 92 -19.29 0.52 5.96
N SER A 93 -20.07 0.55 7.04
CA SER A 93 -19.55 0.78 8.38
C SER A 93 -18.53 -0.30 8.78
N SER A 94 -18.88 -1.57 8.55
CA SER A 94 -17.97 -2.70 8.81
C SER A 94 -16.71 -2.64 7.94
N LEU A 95 -16.85 -2.34 6.65
CA LEU A 95 -15.71 -2.16 5.74
C LEU A 95 -14.82 -1.00 6.16
N MET A 96 -15.39 0.13 6.60
CA MET A 96 -14.61 1.26 7.08
C MET A 96 -13.72 0.86 8.25
N VAL A 97 -14.33 0.23 9.27
CA VAL A 97 -13.60 -0.24 10.45
C VAL A 97 -12.53 -1.24 10.01
N MET A 98 -12.89 -2.23 9.20
CA MET A 98 -11.95 -3.23 8.70
C MET A 98 -10.79 -2.59 7.91
N LEU A 99 -11.05 -1.58 7.08
CA LEU A 99 -10.03 -0.89 6.29
C LEU A 99 -9.06 -0.13 7.19
N VAL A 100 -9.55 0.63 8.17
CA VAL A 100 -8.69 1.33 9.15
C VAL A 100 -7.80 0.33 9.88
N PHE A 101 -8.38 -0.76 10.40
CA PHE A 101 -7.64 -1.77 11.15
C PHE A 101 -6.65 -2.54 10.26
N SER A 102 -7.07 -2.97 9.06
CA SER A 102 -6.23 -3.72 8.13
C SER A 102 -5.05 -2.86 7.67
N ALA A 103 -5.31 -1.63 7.22
CA ALA A 103 -4.26 -0.68 6.84
C ALA A 103 -3.31 -0.40 8.01
N GLY A 104 -3.85 -0.24 9.23
CA GLY A 104 -3.05 -0.09 10.45
C GLY A 104 -2.15 -1.29 10.74
N ILE A 105 -2.64 -2.52 10.60
CA ILE A 105 -1.85 -3.75 10.79
C ILE A 105 -0.78 -3.88 9.71
N LEU A 106 -1.09 -3.62 8.44
CA LEU A 106 -0.12 -3.64 7.34
C LEU A 106 0.99 -2.61 7.56
N LEU A 107 0.63 -1.41 8.00
CA LEU A 107 1.57 -0.36 8.36
C LEU A 107 2.44 -0.75 9.56
N TYR A 108 1.82 -1.28 10.62
CA TYR A 108 2.52 -1.76 11.81
C TYR A 108 3.48 -2.90 11.46
N GLY A 109 3.04 -3.86 10.64
CA GLY A 109 3.89 -4.95 10.14
C GLY A 109 5.07 -4.43 9.31
N GLY A 110 4.82 -3.43 8.45
CA GLY A 110 5.87 -2.77 7.67
C GLY A 110 6.89 -2.02 8.51
N MET A 111 6.45 -1.39 9.62
CA MET A 111 7.27 -0.60 10.53
C MET A 111 8.05 -1.47 11.54
N TYR A 112 7.44 -2.48 12.13
CA TYR A 112 8.00 -3.19 13.30
C TYR A 112 8.57 -4.59 12.97
N CYS A 113 8.09 -5.25 11.91
CA CYS A 113 8.59 -6.58 11.50
C CYS A 113 9.63 -6.54 10.38
N SER A 114 9.82 -5.41 9.70
CA SER A 114 10.85 -5.28 8.67
C SER A 114 12.25 -5.23 9.29
N THR A 115 13.14 -6.12 8.87
CA THR A 115 14.57 -6.16 9.23
C THR A 115 15.28 -4.82 8.93
N GLU A 116 14.72 -4.02 8.01
CA GLU A 116 15.21 -2.69 7.66
C GLU A 116 14.92 -1.63 8.73
N ALA A 117 13.82 -1.72 9.50
CA ALA A 117 13.49 -0.75 10.55
C ALA A 117 14.50 -0.78 11.70
N ARG A 118 15.02 -1.97 12.01
CA ARG A 118 16.08 -2.18 13.00
C ARG A 118 17.44 -1.67 12.53
N LEU A 119 17.68 -1.69 11.22
CA LEU A 119 18.87 -1.12 10.57
C LEU A 119 18.73 0.40 10.35
N LEU A 120 17.51 0.92 10.22
CA LEU A 120 17.23 2.34 10.05
C LEU A 120 17.33 3.13 11.35
N LEU A 121 17.07 2.50 12.51
CA LEU A 121 17.30 3.11 13.83
C LEU A 121 18.79 3.32 14.14
N THR A 122 19.71 2.76 13.34
CA THR A 122 21.15 2.97 13.47
C THR A 122 21.72 3.93 12.41
N LEU A 123 20.89 4.47 11.50
CA LEU A 123 21.29 5.39 10.42
C LEU A 123 20.53 6.73 10.55
N PRO A 124 21.17 7.89 10.29
CA PRO A 124 20.54 9.21 10.39
C PRO A 124 19.66 9.47 9.16
N ILE A 125 18.56 8.73 9.04
CA ILE A 125 17.64 8.77 7.90
C ILE A 125 16.24 9.13 8.39
N ARG A 126 15.57 10.06 7.69
CA ARG A 126 14.21 10.51 7.99
C ARG A 126 13.21 9.36 7.85
N ALA A 127 12.68 8.89 8.97
CA ALA A 127 11.72 7.80 9.06
C ALA A 127 10.40 8.10 8.31
N GLU A 128 10.06 9.38 8.13
CA GLU A 128 8.80 9.82 7.53
C GLU A 128 8.59 9.36 6.08
N ALA A 129 9.66 9.30 5.26
CA ALA A 129 9.53 8.94 3.84
C ALA A 129 9.27 7.44 3.64
N ILE A 130 9.79 6.60 4.54
CA ILE A 130 9.60 5.15 4.51
C ILE A 130 8.21 4.81 5.05
N TYR A 131 7.77 5.51 6.10
CA TYR A 131 6.40 5.44 6.59
C TYR A 131 5.39 5.79 5.50
N ALA A 132 5.56 6.94 4.82
CA ALA A 132 4.65 7.36 3.76
C ALA A 132 4.58 6.39 2.57
N HIS A 133 5.72 5.82 2.15
CA HIS A 133 5.76 4.83 1.07
C HIS A 133 5.08 3.52 1.47
N LYS A 134 5.38 3.00 2.66
CA LYS A 134 4.77 1.76 3.18
C LYS A 134 3.28 1.92 3.49
N PHE A 135 2.88 3.11 3.94
CA PHE A 135 1.49 3.49 4.10
C PHE A 135 0.73 3.46 2.77
N GLY A 136 1.31 4.03 1.71
CA GLY A 136 0.72 3.99 0.37
C GLY A 136 0.54 2.57 -0.16
N GLU A 137 1.54 1.69 0.01
CA GLU A 137 1.43 0.28 -0.38
C GLU A 137 0.33 -0.46 0.40
N ALA A 138 0.31 -0.29 1.73
CA ALA A 138 -0.71 -0.88 2.59
C ALA A 138 -2.13 -0.42 2.22
N MET A 139 -2.29 0.88 1.97
CA MET A 139 -3.55 1.48 1.58
C MET A 139 -4.00 0.99 0.21
N TRP A 140 -3.08 0.87 -0.74
CA TRP A 140 -3.38 0.35 -2.07
C TRP A 140 -3.87 -1.11 -2.00
N PHE A 141 -3.20 -1.95 -1.21
CA PHE A 141 -3.62 -3.35 -0.99
C PHE A 141 -4.99 -3.44 -0.31
N ALA A 142 -5.24 -2.61 0.70
CA ALA A 142 -6.53 -2.57 1.38
C ALA A 142 -7.66 -2.07 0.45
N CYS A 143 -7.38 -1.03 -0.34
CA CYS A 143 -8.30 -0.47 -1.32
C CYS A 143 -8.63 -1.49 -2.42
N TRP A 144 -7.66 -2.29 -2.87
CA TRP A 144 -7.89 -3.37 -3.83
C TRP A 144 -8.92 -4.39 -3.30
N GLY A 145 -8.79 -4.82 -2.04
CA GLY A 145 -9.74 -5.72 -1.40
C GLY A 145 -11.14 -5.11 -1.26
N PHE A 146 -11.21 -3.82 -0.90
CA PHE A 146 -12.47 -3.07 -0.85
C PHE A 146 -13.14 -2.98 -2.21
N VAL A 147 -12.40 -2.68 -3.28
CA VAL A 147 -12.96 -2.63 -4.63
C VAL A 147 -13.47 -4.01 -5.05
N LEU A 148 -12.74 -5.08 -4.72
CA LEU A 148 -13.14 -6.46 -5.00
C LEU A 148 -14.47 -6.87 -4.35
N LEU A 149 -14.73 -6.41 -3.13
CA LEU A 149 -15.92 -6.78 -2.35
C LEU A 149 -17.07 -5.76 -2.50
N GLY A 150 -16.76 -4.47 -2.48
CA GLY A 150 -17.72 -3.39 -2.58
C GLY A 150 -18.28 -3.25 -3.99
N SER A 151 -17.44 -3.26 -5.03
CA SER A 151 -17.88 -3.12 -6.41
C SER A 151 -19.02 -4.09 -6.81
N PRO A 152 -18.89 -5.42 -6.63
CA PRO A 152 -19.94 -6.34 -7.08
C PRO A 152 -21.25 -6.11 -6.33
N MET A 153 -21.21 -5.73 -5.05
CA MET A 153 -22.41 -5.40 -4.28
C MET A 153 -23.14 -4.17 -4.84
N LEU A 154 -22.42 -3.05 -5.09
CA LEU A 154 -23.06 -1.84 -5.64
C LEU A 154 -23.55 -2.06 -7.08
N VAL A 155 -22.78 -2.77 -7.91
CA VAL A 155 -23.19 -3.08 -9.28
C VAL A 155 -24.41 -3.97 -9.28
N ALA A 156 -24.48 -4.99 -8.43
CA ALA A 156 -25.64 -5.87 -8.29
C ALA A 156 -26.90 -5.08 -7.92
N TYR A 157 -26.81 -4.18 -6.94
CA TYR A 157 -27.93 -3.32 -6.57
C TYR A 157 -28.38 -2.38 -7.70
N GLY A 158 -27.44 -1.77 -8.42
CA GLY A 158 -27.75 -0.92 -9.58
C GLY A 158 -28.46 -1.69 -10.70
N VAL A 159 -28.08 -2.95 -10.94
CA VAL A 159 -28.74 -3.82 -11.92
C VAL A 159 -30.15 -4.20 -11.47
N VAL A 160 -30.33 -4.61 -10.21
CA VAL A 160 -31.64 -5.03 -9.67
C VAL A 160 -32.66 -3.87 -9.67
N ARG A 161 -32.20 -2.65 -9.40
CA ARG A 161 -33.07 -1.45 -9.38
C ARG A 161 -33.17 -0.74 -10.73
N GLU A 162 -32.68 -1.36 -11.81
CA GLU A 162 -32.63 -0.79 -13.17
C GLU A 162 -32.08 0.66 -13.20
N ALA A 163 -30.99 0.89 -12.48
CA ALA A 163 -30.41 2.22 -12.32
C ALA A 163 -29.87 2.77 -13.64
N ALA A 164 -30.08 4.07 -13.87
CA ALA A 164 -29.57 4.77 -15.04
C ALA A 164 -28.03 4.77 -15.10
N TRP A 165 -27.47 4.82 -16.32
CA TRP A 165 -26.03 4.84 -16.58
C TRP A 165 -25.17 5.78 -15.69
N PRO A 166 -25.64 7.01 -15.31
CA PRO A 166 -24.88 7.89 -14.43
C PRO A 166 -24.54 7.27 -13.06
N TYR A 167 -25.36 6.35 -12.55
CA TYR A 167 -25.12 5.64 -11.29
C TYR A 167 -23.78 4.90 -11.31
N PHE A 168 -23.51 4.14 -12.38
CA PHE A 168 -22.27 3.38 -12.52
C PHE A 168 -21.04 4.29 -12.64
N LEU A 169 -21.21 5.47 -13.26
CA LEU A 169 -20.14 6.46 -13.35
C LEU A 169 -19.83 7.11 -12.00
N LEU A 170 -20.86 7.41 -11.21
CA LEU A 170 -20.78 7.98 -9.85
C LEU A 170 -20.26 6.98 -8.81
N LEU A 171 -20.36 5.68 -9.08
CA LEU A 171 -19.86 4.60 -8.23
C LEU A 171 -18.34 4.69 -8.07
N LEU A 172 -17.61 4.99 -9.15
CA LEU A 172 -16.15 5.11 -9.14
C LEU A 172 -15.63 6.20 -8.18
N PRO A 173 -16.06 7.48 -8.31
CA PRO A 173 -15.63 8.53 -7.38
C PRO A 173 -16.12 8.25 -5.96
N PHE A 174 -17.30 7.66 -5.78
CA PHE A 174 -17.78 7.26 -4.45
C PHE A 174 -16.84 6.24 -3.77
N MET A 175 -16.40 5.20 -4.49
CA MET A 175 -15.43 4.22 -3.97
C MET A 175 -14.10 4.88 -3.60
N VAL A 176 -13.60 5.78 -4.46
CA VAL A 176 -12.35 6.50 -4.19
C VAL A 176 -12.49 7.40 -2.97
N SER A 177 -13.54 8.22 -2.89
CA SER A 177 -13.82 9.06 -1.73
C SER A 177 -13.95 8.24 -0.46
N PHE A 178 -14.64 7.09 -0.50
CA PHE A 178 -14.80 6.20 0.65
C PHE A 178 -13.45 5.63 1.11
N ALA A 179 -12.60 5.19 0.18
CA ALA A 179 -11.27 4.67 0.51
C ALA A 179 -10.30 5.74 1.03
N MET A 180 -10.50 7.02 0.68
CA MET A 180 -9.70 8.14 1.18
C MET A 180 -9.93 8.44 2.66
N ILE A 181 -11.10 8.12 3.21
CA ILE A 181 -11.40 8.37 4.63
C ILE A 181 -10.54 7.52 5.58
N PRO A 182 -10.47 6.18 5.44
CA PRO A 182 -9.55 5.37 6.24
C PRO A 182 -8.08 5.69 5.91
N ALA A 183 -7.77 6.15 4.70
CA ALA A 183 -6.44 6.66 4.36
C ALA A 183 -6.06 7.93 5.12
N ALA A 184 -7.00 8.85 5.33
CA ALA A 184 -6.75 10.01 6.17
C ALA A 184 -6.58 9.60 7.65
N LEU A 185 -7.43 8.69 8.14
CA LEU A 185 -7.41 8.23 9.54
C LEU A 185 -6.19 7.38 9.91
N GLY A 186 -5.66 6.59 8.97
CA GLY A 186 -4.49 5.75 9.23
C GLY A 186 -3.15 6.49 9.20
N GLY A 187 -3.12 7.72 8.68
CA GLY A 187 -1.92 8.55 8.58
C GLY A 187 -1.73 9.55 9.72
N ILE A 188 -2.67 9.61 10.68
CA ILE A 188 -2.63 10.44 11.90
C ILE A 188 -2.16 9.60 13.07
#